data_AF-A0A0Q5VEA4-F1
#
_entry.id   AF-A0A0Q5VEA4-F1
#
_cell.length_a   1.000
_cell.length_b   1.000
_cell.length_c   1.000
_cell.angle_alpha   90.00
_cell.angle_beta   90.00
_cell.angle_gamma   90.00
#
_symmetry.space_group_name_H-M   'P 1'
#
loop_
_entity.id
_entity.type
_entity.pdbx_description
1 polymer ?
#
loop_
_entity_poly.entity_id
_entity_poly.type
_entity_poly.pdbx_seq_one_letter_code
_entity_poly.pdbx_strand_id
1 'polypeptide(L)'
;MKTASVDPDTWRFTIAVRLGRCADDHLGCPCKGDETIHRARTAEVRHAQETNSEAAACPECGVQTSPVALVTWGHCRACRTADSRAMRPLRW
;
A
#
# COMPACT_ATOMS: atom_id res chain seq x y z
N MET A 1 24.87 16.23 -30.41
CA MET A 1 24.80 14.76 -30.26
C MET A 1 25.87 14.33 -29.27
N LYS A 2 25.50 13.82 -28.09
CA LYS A 2 26.46 13.28 -27.12
C LYS A 2 25.82 12.02 -26.52
N THR A 3 26.41 10.88 -26.84
CA THR A 3 25.96 9.53 -26.51
C THR A 3 26.16 9.25 -25.02
N ALA A 4 25.11 8.80 -24.34
CA ALA A 4 25.20 8.29 -22.97
C ALA A 4 25.72 6.85 -23.00
N SER A 5 26.93 6.63 -22.45
CA SER A 5 27.39 5.29 -22.10
C SER A 5 26.69 4.86 -20.82
N VAL A 6 26.00 3.72 -20.88
CA VAL A 6 25.36 3.08 -19.73
C VAL A 6 26.35 2.11 -19.11
N ASP A 7 26.77 2.40 -17.88
CA ASP A 7 27.65 1.54 -17.09
C ASP A 7 26.87 0.32 -16.54
N PRO A 8 27.41 -0.92 -16.64
CA PRO A 8 26.68 -2.14 -16.29
C PRO A 8 26.64 -2.49 -14.78
N ASP A 9 27.09 -1.62 -13.87
CA ASP A 9 27.14 -1.89 -12.41
C ASP A 9 25.85 -1.52 -11.64
N THR A 10 24.68 -1.60 -12.29
CA THR A 10 23.40 -1.11 -11.74
C THR A 10 22.68 -2.13 -10.83
N TRP A 11 23.39 -3.07 -10.21
CA TRP A 11 22.81 -4.13 -9.38
C TRP A 11 23.08 -3.99 -7.88
N ARG A 12 23.22 -2.75 -7.41
CA ARG A 12 23.03 -2.41 -5.99
C ARG A 12 21.73 -1.64 -5.84
N PHE A 13 20.63 -2.38 -5.74
CA PHE A 13 19.29 -1.84 -5.50
C PHE A 13 19.22 -1.18 -4.12
N THR A 14 19.63 0.08 -4.05
CA THR A 14 19.35 0.96 -2.92
C THR A 14 17.83 1.08 -2.80
N ILE A 15 17.30 0.87 -1.59
CA ILE A 15 15.87 0.97 -1.21
C ILE A 15 15.30 2.41 -1.38
N ALA A 16 16.02 3.27 -2.11
CA ALA A 16 15.89 4.71 -2.15
C ALA A 16 15.35 5.25 -3.48
N VAL A 17 14.29 4.64 -4.04
CA VAL A 17 13.32 5.37 -4.89
C VAL A 17 11.94 4.72 -4.71
N ARG A 18 11.29 4.91 -3.56
CA ARG A 18 9.84 4.64 -3.48
C ARG A 18 9.09 5.90 -3.88
N LEU A 19 8.80 6.04 -5.17
CA LEU A 19 7.72 6.91 -5.64
C LEU A 19 6.43 6.47 -4.93
N GLY A 20 5.82 7.33 -4.12
CA GLY A 20 4.52 7.05 -3.47
C GLY A 20 4.50 6.88 -1.94
N ARG A 21 5.28 7.66 -1.19
CA ARG A 21 4.99 7.88 0.25
C ARG A 21 4.56 9.33 0.44
N CYS A 22 3.27 9.54 0.69
CA CYS A 22 2.75 10.85 1.08
C CYS A 22 3.34 11.20 2.47
N ALA A 23 3.71 12.48 2.68
CA ALA A 23 4.40 12.92 3.89
C ALA A 23 3.58 12.65 5.15
N ASP A 24 2.25 12.77 5.06
CA ASP A 24 1.30 12.50 6.14
C ASP A 24 0.73 11.07 6.13
N ASP A 25 1.04 10.25 5.12
CA ASP A 25 0.49 8.88 5.01
C ASP A 25 1.56 7.89 4.53
N HIS A 26 2.30 7.37 5.51
CA HIS A 26 3.48 6.54 5.31
C HIS A 26 3.14 5.11 4.82
N LEU A 27 1.86 4.74 4.85
CA LEU A 27 1.36 3.40 4.59
C LEU A 27 0.92 3.21 3.14
N GLY A 28 1.82 3.46 2.18
CA GLY A 28 1.59 3.06 0.79
C GLY A 28 0.46 3.79 0.07
N CYS A 29 0.25 5.06 0.40
CA CYS A 29 -0.73 5.91 -0.28
C CYS A 29 -0.46 5.96 -1.80
N PRO A 30 -1.43 5.61 -2.67
CA PRO A 30 -1.25 5.58 -4.11
C PRO A 30 -1.22 6.98 -4.76
N CYS A 31 -1.25 8.04 -3.95
CA CYS A 31 -1.31 9.45 -4.33
C CYS A 31 -0.23 9.85 -5.35
N LYS A 32 0.96 9.24 -5.32
CA LYS A 32 2.14 9.64 -6.13
C LYS A 32 2.49 11.14 -6.05
N GLY A 33 2.04 11.84 -4.99
CA GLY A 33 2.21 13.29 -4.82
C GLY A 33 1.03 14.15 -5.30
N ASP A 34 -0.04 13.55 -5.83
CA ASP A 34 -1.28 14.25 -6.17
C ASP A 34 -2.11 14.53 -4.90
N GLU A 35 -2.25 15.82 -4.58
CA GLU A 35 -2.94 16.31 -3.38
C GLU A 35 -4.45 16.03 -3.42
N THR A 36 -5.07 16.00 -4.61
CA THR A 36 -6.50 15.75 -4.74
C THR A 36 -6.81 14.28 -4.46
N ILE A 37 -6.00 13.39 -5.04
CA ILE A 37 -6.06 11.95 -4.75
C ILE A 37 -5.76 11.70 -3.27
N HIS A 38 -4.76 12.38 -2.72
CA HIS A 38 -4.40 12.25 -1.31
C HIS A 38 -5.56 12.67 -0.39
N ARG A 39 -6.16 13.85 -0.61
CA ARG A 39 -7.29 14.33 0.19
C ARG A 39 -8.51 13.42 0.10
N ALA A 40 -8.85 12.97 -1.10
CA ALA A 40 -9.96 12.02 -1.30
C ALA A 40 -9.71 10.74 -0.49
N ARG A 41 -8.50 10.19 -0.60
CA ARG A 41 -8.11 8.98 0.11
C ARG A 41 -8.14 9.15 1.63
N THR A 42 -7.58 10.25 2.14
CA THR A 42 -7.58 10.55 3.57
C THR A 42 -9.00 10.72 4.11
N ALA A 43 -9.90 11.33 3.33
CA ALA A 43 -11.31 11.46 3.70
C ALA A 43 -12.01 10.08 3.78
N GLU A 44 -11.78 9.18 2.82
CA GLU A 44 -12.32 7.81 2.85
C GLU A 44 -11.85 7.02 4.07
N VAL A 45 -10.54 7.08 4.37
CA VAL A 45 -9.97 6.38 5.53
C VAL A 45 -10.53 6.95 6.84
N ARG A 46 -10.63 8.28 6.95
CA ARG A 46 -11.20 8.93 8.14
C ARG A 46 -12.67 8.55 8.32
N HIS A 47 -13.46 8.59 7.26
CA HIS A 47 -14.84 8.14 7.29
C HIS A 47 -14.95 6.67 7.74
N ALA A 48 -14.10 5.77 7.21
CA ALA A 48 -14.08 4.37 7.62
C ALA A 48 -13.69 4.17 9.09
N GLN A 49 -12.88 5.06 9.67
CA GLN A 49 -12.55 5.06 11.09
C GLN A 49 -13.74 5.51 11.94
N GLU A 50 -14.46 6.53 11.49
CA GLU A 50 -15.69 7.04 12.13
C GLU A 50 -16.83 6.01 12.07
N THR A 51 -16.94 5.25 10.97
CA THR A 51 -17.95 4.20 10.78
C THR A 51 -17.47 2.80 11.16
N ASN A 52 -16.35 2.67 11.89
CA ASN A 52 -15.70 1.40 12.22
C ASN A 52 -16.51 0.49 13.20
N SER A 53 -17.76 0.83 13.49
CA SER A 53 -18.63 0.07 14.39
C SER A 53 -19.16 -1.23 13.77
N GLU A 54 -19.18 -1.34 12.43
CA GLU A 54 -19.73 -2.50 11.74
C GLU A 54 -18.62 -3.29 11.04
N ALA A 55 -18.31 -4.47 11.56
CA ALA A 55 -17.32 -5.35 10.96
C ALA A 55 -17.81 -5.84 9.58
N ALA A 56 -16.97 -5.67 8.56
CA ALA A 56 -17.28 -6.04 7.19
C ALA A 56 -16.59 -7.37 6.82
N ALA A 57 -17.21 -8.16 5.96
CA ALA A 57 -16.60 -9.40 5.47
C ALA A 57 -15.47 -9.10 4.49
N CYS A 58 -14.33 -9.78 4.66
CA CYS A 58 -13.23 -9.73 3.71
C CYS A 58 -13.65 -10.33 2.35
N PRO A 59 -13.45 -9.65 1.22
CA PRO A 59 -13.83 -10.18 -0.09
C PRO A 59 -13.05 -11.45 -0.48
N GLU A 60 -11.83 -11.61 0.04
CA GLU A 60 -10.96 -12.74 -0.30
C GLU A 60 -11.25 -14.02 0.48
N CYS A 61 -11.66 -13.91 1.75
CA CYS A 61 -11.78 -15.05 2.65
C CYS A 61 -13.07 -15.10 3.48
N GLY A 62 -13.94 -14.10 3.34
CA GLY A 62 -15.21 -13.99 4.08
C GLY A 62 -15.08 -13.65 5.57
N VAL A 63 -13.87 -13.65 6.13
CA VAL A 63 -13.64 -13.36 7.55
C VAL A 63 -13.97 -11.90 7.88
N GLN A 64 -14.64 -11.67 9.00
CA GLN A 64 -14.94 -10.32 9.50
C GLN A 64 -13.65 -9.52 9.74
N THR A 65 -13.64 -8.29 9.26
CA THR A 65 -12.49 -7.38 9.39
C THR A 65 -12.98 -5.95 9.52
N SER A 66 -12.09 -5.04 9.92
CA SER A 66 -12.48 -3.63 10.04
C SER A 66 -12.67 -3.01 8.66
N PRO A 67 -13.70 -2.15 8.48
CA PRO A 67 -13.84 -1.33 7.27
C PRO A 67 -12.57 -0.55 6.93
N VAL A 68 -11.85 -0.07 7.95
CA VAL A 68 -10.54 0.59 7.77
C VAL A 68 -9.53 -0.32 7.06
N ALA A 69 -9.46 -1.60 7.42
CA ALA A 69 -8.54 -2.54 6.76
C ALA A 69 -8.92 -2.76 5.29
N LEU A 70 -10.22 -2.86 4.98
CA LEU A 70 -10.72 -2.99 3.61
C LEU A 70 -10.46 -1.74 2.79
N VAL A 71 -10.77 -0.56 3.33
CA VAL A 71 -10.49 0.70 2.64
C VAL A 71 -9.00 0.83 2.41
N THR A 72 -8.16 0.60 3.44
CA THR A 72 -6.71 0.81 3.36
C THR A 72 -5.99 -0.19 2.45
N TRP A 73 -6.33 -1.48 2.53
CA TRP A 73 -5.57 -2.57 1.90
C TRP A 73 -6.38 -3.43 0.92
N GLY A 74 -7.69 -3.23 0.80
CA GLY A 74 -8.59 -4.05 -0.04
C GLY A 74 -8.99 -5.40 0.57
N HIS A 75 -8.29 -5.87 1.61
CA HIS A 75 -8.50 -7.18 2.21
C HIS A 75 -8.11 -7.20 3.70
N CYS A 76 -8.49 -8.27 4.41
CA CYS A 76 -8.14 -8.43 5.82
C CYS A 76 -6.63 -8.65 6.04
N ARG A 77 -6.18 -8.50 7.29
CA ARG A 77 -4.77 -8.68 7.69
C ARG A 77 -4.23 -10.08 7.36
N ALA A 78 -5.07 -11.12 7.48
CA ALA A 78 -4.65 -12.48 7.17
C ALA A 78 -4.34 -12.64 5.68
N CYS A 79 -5.23 -12.19 4.80
CA CYS A 79 -5.02 -12.20 3.35
C CYS A 79 -3.80 -11.36 2.96
N ARG A 80 -3.61 -10.18 3.57
CA ARG A 80 -2.40 -9.38 3.39
C ARG A 80 -1.12 -10.14 3.72
N THR A 81 -1.15 -10.90 4.81
CA THR A 81 0.01 -11.66 5.28
C THR A 81 0.29 -12.84 4.35
N ALA A 82 -0.76 -13.52 3.86
CA ALA A 82 -0.64 -14.59 2.89
C ALA A 82 -0.05 -14.08 1.57
N ASP A 83 -0.58 -12.97 1.04
CA ASP A 83 -0.09 -12.30 -0.17
C ASP A 83 1.38 -11.87 -0.03
N SER A 84 1.72 -11.24 1.10
CA SER A 84 3.10 -10.84 1.38
C SER A 84 4.07 -12.04 1.44
N ARG A 85 3.65 -13.17 2.01
CA ARG A 85 4.44 -14.41 2.05
C ARG A 85 4.56 -15.07 0.68
N ALA A 86 3.53 -14.97 -0.17
CA ALA A 86 3.58 -15.47 -1.54
C ALA A 86 4.56 -14.64 -2.39
N MET A 87 4.53 -13.31 -2.27
CA MET A 87 5.47 -12.43 -3.00
C MET A 87 6.90 -12.47 -2.45
N ARG A 88 7.04 -12.62 -1.12
CA ARG A 88 8.33 -12.64 -0.43
C ARG A 88 8.38 -13.80 0.55
N PRO A 89 8.60 -15.03 0.06
CA PRO A 89 8.70 -16.20 0.92
C PRO A 89 9.85 -16.02 1.90
N LEU A 90 9.62 -16.41 3.15
CA LEU A 90 10.66 -16.43 4.17
C LEU A 90 11.76 -17.38 3.71
N ARG A 91 12.96 -16.84 3.47
CA ARG A 91 14.15 -17.65 3.22
C ARG A 91 14.75 -18.04 4.57
N TRP A 92 14.86 -19.33 4.79
CA TRP A 92 15.54 -19.97 5.91
C TRP A 92 16.94 -20.38 5.50
#